data_AF-A0A351FI18-F1
#
_entry.id   AF-A0A351FI18-F1
#
_cell.length_a   1.000
_cell.length_b   1.000
_cell.length_c   1.000
_cell.angle_alpha   90.00
_cell.angle_beta   90.00
_cell.angle_gamma   90.00
#
_symmetry.space_group_name_H-M   'P 1'
#
loop_
_entity.id
_entity.type
_entity.pdbx_description
1 polymer ?
#
loop_
_entity_poly.entity_id
_entity_poly.type
_entity_poly.pdbx_seq_one_letter_code
_entity_poly.pdbx_strand_id
1 'polypeptide(L)' 'MAGENHIQTVGRRKSSVARVLLRPGKGDWSVNGRSMQDYFPRPTHQIRVEEP' A
#
# COMPACT_ATOMS: atom_id res chain seq x y z
N MET A 1 -8.67 26.37 0.30
CA MET A 1 -9.11 24.96 0.12
C MET A 1 -8.12 24.12 0.91
N ALA A 2 -8.60 23.45 1.96
CA ALA A 2 -7.77 22.95 3.06
C ALA A 2 -6.67 22.01 2.55
N GLY A 3 -5.44 22.23 3.02
CA GLY A 3 -4.29 21.39 2.72
C GLY A 3 -4.56 19.97 3.20
N GLU A 4 -4.83 19.09 2.24
CA GLU A 4 -5.06 17.67 2.51
C GLU A 4 -3.74 17.08 3.05
N ASN A 5 -3.78 16.56 4.28
CA ASN A 5 -2.67 15.83 4.91
C ASN A 5 -2.38 14.54 4.13
N HIS A 6 -1.60 14.66 3.06
CA HIS A 6 -1.12 13.55 2.26
C HIS A 6 0.23 13.10 2.78
N ILE A 7 0.33 11.83 3.16
CA ILE A 7 1.61 11.21 3.50
C ILE A 7 2.09 10.49 2.26
N GLN A 8 3.17 10.99 1.66
CA GLN A 8 3.87 10.31 0.57
C GLN A 8 5.09 9.60 1.13
N THR A 9 5.17 8.29 0.91
CA THR A 9 6.33 7.51 1.33
C THR A 9 6.74 6.50 0.27
N VAL A 10 7.97 6.00 0.39
CA VAL A 10 8.54 5.01 -0.51
C VAL A 10 9.07 3.83 0.29
N GLY A 11 8.73 2.62 -0.13
CA GLY A 11 9.29 1.37 0.38
C GLY A 11 10.27 0.78 -0.64
N ARG A 12 11.42 0.28 -0.19
CA ARG A 12 12.42 -0.36 -1.06
C ARG A 12 12.86 -1.71 -0.48
N ARG A 13 12.90 -2.76 -1.30
CA ARG A 13 13.43 -4.08 -0.93
C ARG A 13 14.11 -4.73 -2.12
N LYS A 14 15.39 -5.05 -2.00
CA LYS A 14 16.21 -5.58 -3.11
C LYS A 14 16.15 -4.62 -4.32
N SER A 15 15.58 -5.07 -5.44
CA SER A 15 15.33 -4.25 -6.65
C SER A 15 13.91 -3.69 -6.73
N SER A 16 13.03 -4.01 -5.79
CA SER A 16 11.63 -3.57 -5.79
C SER A 16 11.46 -2.21 -5.11
N VAL A 17 10.64 -1.35 -5.72
CA VAL A 17 10.28 -0.03 -5.20
C VAL A 17 8.75 0.09 -5.16
N ALA A 18 8.20 0.40 -3.99
CA ALA A 18 6.79 0.71 -3.78
C ALA A 18 6.63 2.20 -3.45
N ARG A 19 5.65 2.86 -4.05
CA ARG A 19 5.28 4.26 -3.74
C ARG A 19 3.90 4.25 -3.11
N VAL A 20 3.77 4.87 -1.94
CA VAL A 20 2.53 4.88 -1.16
C VAL A 20 2.08 6.32 -0.99
N LEU A 21 0.81 6.56 -1.33
CA LEU A 21 0.10 7.80 -1.05
C LEU A 21 -0.98 7.50 -0.03
N LEU A 22 -0.78 7.98 1.20
CA LEU A 22 -1.76 7.87 2.27
C LEU A 22 -2.62 9.13 2.31
N ARG A 23 -3.94 8.91 2.38
CA ARG A 23 -4.95 9.95 2.55
C ARG A 23 -5.83 9.60 3.74
N PRO A 24 -6.24 10.56 4.57
CA PRO A 24 -7.25 10.31 5.59
C PRO A 24 -8.56 9.90 4.93
N GLY A 25 -9.13 8.75 5.32
CA GLY A 25 -10.32 8.18 4.67
C GLY A 25 -10.75 6.84 5.26
N LYS A 26 -11.57 6.08 4.49
CA LYS A 26 -12.19 4.79 4.90
C LYS A 26 -11.21 3.64 5.16
N GLY A 27 -9.92 3.82 4.87
CA GLY A 27 -8.91 2.77 5.01
C GLY A 27 -8.85 1.78 3.83
N ASP A 28 -9.66 2.00 2.79
CA ASP A 28 -9.59 1.23 1.55
C ASP A 28 -8.27 1.53 0.81
N TRP A 29 -7.52 0.49 0.47
CA TRP A 29 -6.28 0.61 -0.29
C TRP A 29 -6.19 -0.46 -1.38
N SER A 30 -5.50 -0.12 -2.47
CA SER A 30 -5.30 -1.00 -3.63
C SER A 30 -3.87 -0.88 -4.15
N VAL A 31 -3.38 -1.95 -4.78
CA VAL A 31 -2.04 -2.01 -5.36
C VAL A 31 -2.17 -2.03 -6.88
N ASN A 32 -1.71 -0.96 -7.55
CA ASN A 32 -1.81 -0.81 -9.01
C ASN A 32 -3.24 -1.03 -9.56
N GLY A 33 -4.25 -0.60 -8.82
CA GLY A 33 -5.67 -0.76 -9.19
C GLY A 33 -6.24 -2.16 -8.95
N ARG A 34 -5.52 -3.05 -8.27
CA ARG A 34 -5.98 -4.39 -7.86
C ARG A 34 -6.13 -4.50 -6.36
N SER A 35 -7.00 -5.41 -5.91
CA SER A 35 -7.12 -5.73 -4.49
C SER A 35 -5.85 -6.43 -3.98
N MET A 36 -5.66 -6.41 -2.66
CA MET A 36 -4.56 -7.09 -1.98
C MET A 36 -4.55 -8.59 -2.29
N GLN A 37 -5.73 -9.23 -2.30
CA GLN A 37 -5.88 -10.66 -2.57
C GLN A 37 -5.52 -11.00 -4.02
N ASP A 38 -5.87 -10.16 -4.98
CA ASP A 38 -5.56 -10.37 -6.41
C ASP A 38 -4.08 -10.14 -6.72
N TYR A 39 -3.44 -9.18 -6.04
CA TYR A 39 -2.03 -8.86 -6.27
C TYR A 39 -1.10 -9.86 -5.56
N PHE A 40 -1.48 -10.33 -4.37
CA PHE A 40 -0.75 -11.36 -3.62
C PHE A 40 -1.64 -12.59 -3.40
N PRO A 41 -1.68 -13.54 -4.36
CA PRO A 41 -2.54 -14.73 -4.24
C PRO A 41 -2.06 -15.73 -3.17
N ARG A 42 -0.81 -15.61 -2.69
CA ARG A 42 -0.25 -16.50 -1.68
C ARG A 42 -0.50 -15.94 -0.27
N PRO A 43 -1.09 -16.73 0.65
CA PRO A 43 -1.36 -16.28 2.02
C PRO A 43 -0.10 -15.82 2.78
N THR A 44 1.03 -16.46 2.53
CA THR A 44 2.33 -16.10 3.15
C THR A 44 2.86 -14.73 2.73
N HIS A 45 2.42 -14.21 1.59
CA HIS A 45 2.75 -12.85 1.17
C HIS A 45 1.76 -11.82 1.74
N GLN A 46 0.52 -12.21 2.01
CA GLN A 46 -0.48 -11.34 2.64
C GLN A 46 -0.08 -11.02 4.08
N ILE A 47 0.25 -12.05 4.87
CA ILE A 47 0.70 -11.90 6.27
C ILE A 47 1.89 -10.94 6.36
N ARG A 48 2.88 -11.09 5.48
CA ARG A 48 4.09 -10.25 5.46
C ARG A 48 3.86 -8.77 5.12
N VAL A 49 2.72 -8.44 4.53
CA VAL A 49 2.37 -7.05 4.16
C VAL A 49 1.45 -6.43 5.21
N GLU A 50 0.68 -7.24 5.94
CA GLU A 50 -0.11 -6.80 7.08
C GLU A 50 0.74 -6.63 8.35
N GLU A 51 1.87 -7.32 8.44
CA GLU A 51 2.89 -7.05 9.46
C GLU A 51 3.48 -5.63 9.28
N PRO A 52 3.43 -4.77 10.32
CA PRO A 52 3.93 -3.39 10.27
C PRO A 52 5.45 -3.28 10.19
#